data_AF-A0A9N9BKR2-F1
#
_entry.id   AF-A0A9N9BKR2-F1
#
_cell.length_a   1.000
_cell.length_b   1.000
_cell.length_c   1.000
_cell.angle_alpha   90.00
_cell.angle_beta   90.00
_cell.angle_gamma   90.00
#
_symmetry.space_group_name_H-M   'P 1'
#
loop_
_entity.id
_entity.type
_entity.pdbx_description
1 polymer ?
#
loop_
_entity_poly.entity_id
_entity_poly.type
_entity_poly.pdbx_seq_one_letter_code
_entity_poly.pdbx_strand_id
1 'polypeptide(L)'
;MTNVLERYLRISTFQHLEVFQINYINIKAINYMIEGTGGRLKQIFIKDLLIFSYDLYDESLKLIRIVRETCPLIENLSLVFIQPSDKHLIELEKLLRTCQNLKVLILEMDDNSNDKDQGTYEERKLAWGEKLLNVLVRSAPSNLSVIGILNEFKFSINTLGEFLENWKGRPDNGVIKEFRHSNVDSIMDNYGL
;
A
#
# COMPACT_ATOMS: atom_id res chain seq x y z
N MET A 1 -14.09 -2.20 23.30
CA MET A 1 -15.29 -3.03 22.98
C MET A 1 -15.10 -3.52 21.55
N THR A 2 -14.76 -4.79 21.33
CA THR A 2 -14.56 -5.34 19.97
C THR A 2 -15.91 -5.28 19.25
N ASN A 3 -15.99 -4.56 18.13
CA ASN A 3 -17.23 -4.41 17.36
C ASN A 3 -17.75 -5.82 16.98
N VAL A 4 -19.06 -6.05 17.14
CA VAL A 4 -19.71 -7.33 16.79
C VAL A 4 -19.36 -7.77 15.36
N LEU A 5 -19.23 -6.81 14.44
CA LEU A 5 -18.78 -7.05 13.06
C LEU A 5 -17.38 -7.68 12.98
N GLU A 6 -16.42 -7.24 13.80
CA GLU A 6 -15.06 -7.81 13.81
C GLU A 6 -15.06 -9.29 14.20
N ARG A 7 -15.93 -9.69 15.12
CA ARG A 7 -16.05 -11.10 15.53
C ARG A 7 -16.59 -11.96 14.39
N TYR A 8 -17.60 -11.48 13.67
CA TYR A 8 -18.14 -12.21 12.52
C TYR A 8 -17.11 -12.32 11.39
N LEU A 9 -16.41 -11.24 11.07
CA LEU A 9 -15.39 -11.26 10.01
C LEU A 9 -14.24 -12.22 10.33
N ARG A 10 -13.81 -12.31 11.59
CA ARG A 10 -12.73 -13.21 12.02
C ARG A 10 -13.06 -14.70 11.84
N ILE A 11 -14.34 -15.09 11.88
CA ILE A 11 -14.78 -16.48 11.69
C ILE A 11 -15.30 -16.77 10.27
N SER A 12 -15.33 -15.74 9.41
CA SER A 12 -15.80 -15.87 8.04
C SER A 12 -14.71 -16.43 7.13
N THR A 13 -15.10 -17.19 6.10
CA THR A 13 -14.17 -17.71 5.09
C THR A 13 -14.61 -17.28 3.70
N PHE A 14 -13.64 -16.89 2.87
CA PHE A 14 -13.86 -16.33 1.54
C PHE A 14 -12.98 -17.02 0.49
N GLN A 15 -12.99 -18.36 0.48
CA GLN A 15 -12.02 -19.21 -0.23
C GLN A 15 -11.98 -19.07 -1.76
N HIS A 16 -12.96 -18.39 -2.35
CA HIS A 16 -13.04 -18.15 -3.80
C HIS A 16 -12.94 -16.66 -4.15
N LEU A 17 -12.68 -15.80 -3.17
CA LEU A 17 -12.55 -14.37 -3.41
C LEU A 17 -11.20 -14.08 -4.08
N GLU A 18 -11.27 -13.54 -5.30
CA GLU A 18 -10.08 -13.12 -6.06
C GLU A 18 -9.89 -11.59 -6.08
N VAL A 19 -10.99 -10.84 -5.98
CA VAL A 19 -11.00 -9.37 -5.99
C VAL A 19 -11.60 -8.88 -4.69
N PHE A 20 -10.84 -8.08 -3.96
CA PHE A 20 -11.25 -7.49 -2.71
C PHE A 20 -11.12 -5.97 -2.79
N GLN A 21 -12.22 -5.33 -3.18
CA GLN A 21 -12.33 -3.89 -3.26
C GLN A 21 -13.21 -3.39 -2.12
N ILE A 22 -12.70 -2.45 -1.34
CA ILE A 22 -13.39 -1.96 -0.17
C ILE A 22 -13.15 -0.48 0.06
N ASN A 23 -14.25 0.22 0.36
CA ASN A 23 -14.24 1.63 0.69
C ASN A 23 -14.75 1.77 2.13
N TYR A 24 -14.23 2.75 2.86
CA TYR A 24 -14.81 3.16 4.13
C TYR A 24 -14.89 2.07 5.21
N ILE A 25 -13.85 1.23 5.34
CA ILE A 25 -13.78 0.17 6.37
C ILE A 25 -12.49 0.29 7.17
N ASN A 26 -12.55 -0.01 8.47
CA ASN A 26 -11.37 0.00 9.35
C ASN A 26 -10.36 -1.08 8.92
N ILE A 27 -9.07 -0.71 8.85
CA ILE A 27 -7.94 -1.58 8.48
C ILE A 27 -7.86 -2.90 9.28
N LYS A 28 -8.32 -2.92 10.54
CA LYS A 28 -8.40 -4.14 11.34
C LYS A 28 -9.38 -5.16 10.75
N ALA A 29 -10.52 -4.69 10.23
CA ALA A 29 -11.50 -5.55 9.56
C ALA A 29 -10.94 -6.08 8.23
N ILE A 30 -10.22 -5.23 7.48
CA ILE A 30 -9.49 -5.61 6.26
C ILE A 30 -8.53 -6.76 6.55
N ASN A 31 -7.72 -6.65 7.61
CA ASN A 31 -6.80 -7.69 8.04
C ASN A 31 -7.50 -9.05 8.28
N TYR A 32 -8.64 -9.07 8.99
CA TYR A 32 -9.39 -10.30 9.21
C TYR A 32 -9.97 -10.89 7.93
N MET A 33 -10.44 -10.05 7.01
CA MET A 33 -11.00 -10.51 5.74
C MET A 33 -9.93 -11.16 4.85
N ILE A 34 -8.74 -10.55 4.77
CA ILE A 34 -7.62 -11.10 3.99
C ILE A 34 -7.18 -12.45 4.55
N GLU A 35 -7.01 -12.55 5.88
CA GLU A 35 -6.68 -13.82 6.57
C GLU A 35 -7.69 -14.94 6.23
N GLY A 36 -8.98 -14.60 6.04
CA GLY A 36 -10.05 -15.55 5.71
C GLY A 36 -10.15 -15.99 4.24
N THR A 37 -9.36 -15.43 3.32
CA THR A 37 -9.50 -15.68 1.86
C THR A 37 -8.84 -16.96 1.34
N GLY A 38 -7.99 -17.61 2.14
CA GLY A 38 -7.26 -18.81 1.70
C GLY A 38 -6.23 -18.55 0.58
N GLY A 39 -5.87 -17.29 0.35
CA GLY A 39 -4.73 -16.89 -0.48
C GLY A 39 -4.96 -16.84 -1.99
N ARG A 40 -6.23 -16.75 -2.42
CA ARG A 40 -6.60 -16.64 -3.84
C ARG A 40 -6.79 -15.20 -4.32
N LEU A 41 -6.59 -14.22 -3.45
CA LEU A 41 -6.69 -12.82 -3.81
C LEU A 41 -5.63 -12.45 -4.85
N LYS A 42 -6.12 -11.94 -5.97
CA LYS A 42 -5.34 -11.31 -7.05
C LYS A 42 -5.38 -9.79 -6.93
N GLN A 43 -6.43 -9.23 -6.34
CA GLN A 43 -6.60 -7.79 -6.22
C GLN A 43 -7.06 -7.40 -4.83
N ILE A 44 -6.35 -6.46 -4.22
CA ILE A 44 -6.74 -5.81 -2.96
C ILE A 44 -6.70 -4.32 -3.20
N PHE A 45 -7.88 -3.71 -3.20
CA PHE A 45 -8.02 -2.27 -3.33
C PHE A 45 -8.70 -1.68 -2.11
N ILE A 46 -7.97 -0.79 -1.44
CA ILE A 46 -8.41 -0.10 -0.24
C ILE A 46 -8.52 1.37 -0.63
N LYS A 47 -9.73 1.91 -0.52
CA LYS A 47 -10.03 3.32 -0.75
C LYS A 47 -10.56 3.94 0.53
N ASP A 48 -10.26 5.22 0.74
CA ASP A 48 -10.93 6.05 1.74
C ASP A 48 -10.99 5.36 3.12
N LEU A 49 -9.82 4.99 3.68
CA LEU A 49 -9.76 4.41 5.01
C LEU A 49 -10.47 5.33 6.01
N LEU A 50 -11.43 4.78 6.75
CA LEU A 50 -12.02 5.49 7.87
C LEU A 50 -11.02 5.49 9.03
N ILE A 51 -10.18 6.52 9.08
CA ILE A 51 -9.20 6.75 10.15
C ILE A 51 -9.93 7.40 11.32
N PHE A 52 -10.83 6.64 11.95
CA PHE A 52 -11.52 7.04 13.18
C PHE A 52 -10.70 6.74 14.45
N SER A 53 -9.47 6.25 14.29
CA SER A 53 -8.62 5.73 15.36
C SER A 53 -7.22 6.32 15.23
N TYR A 54 -6.75 6.95 16.31
CA TYR A 54 -5.44 7.62 16.38
C TYR A 54 -4.26 6.65 16.46
N ASP A 55 -4.50 5.34 16.63
CA ASP A 55 -3.46 4.32 16.73
C ASP A 55 -3.79 3.16 15.78
N LEU A 56 -3.41 3.31 14.52
CA LEU A 56 -3.52 2.29 13.47
C LEU A 56 -2.16 1.93 12.86
N TYR A 57 -1.08 2.36 13.52
CA TYR A 57 0.30 2.06 13.10
C TYR A 57 0.49 0.54 12.99
N ASP A 58 0.15 -0.19 14.06
CA ASP A 58 0.32 -1.64 14.12
C ASP A 58 -0.56 -2.35 13.10
N GLU A 59 -1.79 -1.88 12.85
CA GLU A 59 -2.68 -2.45 11.85
C GLU A 59 -2.17 -2.23 10.43
N SER A 60 -1.57 -1.07 10.13
CA SER A 60 -0.97 -0.78 8.82
C SER A 60 0.27 -1.63 8.56
N LEU A 61 1.11 -1.82 9.59
CA LEU A 61 2.23 -2.76 9.53
C LEU A 61 1.76 -4.22 9.37
N LYS A 62 0.68 -4.59 10.09
CA LYS A 62 0.09 -5.93 10.03
C LYS A 62 -0.50 -6.23 8.66
N LEU A 63 -1.12 -5.24 8.00
CA LEU A 63 -1.67 -5.39 6.66
C LEU A 63 -0.60 -5.86 5.66
N ILE A 64 0.57 -5.20 5.64
CA ILE A 64 1.68 -5.57 4.75
C ILE A 64 2.12 -7.02 5.02
N ARG A 65 2.21 -7.43 6.29
CA ARG A 65 2.61 -8.78 6.67
C ARG A 65 1.60 -9.82 6.23
N ILE A 66 0.32 -9.59 6.50
CA ILE A 66 -0.77 -10.51 6.13
C ILE A 66 -0.80 -10.68 4.62
N VAL A 67 -0.77 -9.58 3.85
CA VAL A 67 -0.79 -9.66 2.38
C VAL A 67 0.38 -10.50 1.87
N ARG A 68 1.60 -10.24 2.36
CA ARG A 68 2.78 -11.04 1.99
C ARG A 68 2.59 -12.53 2.31
N GLU A 69 2.08 -12.86 3.49
CA GLU A 69 1.98 -14.24 3.98
C GLU A 69 0.83 -15.02 3.35
N THR A 70 -0.27 -14.35 3.03
CA THR A 70 -1.50 -14.98 2.56
C THR A 70 -1.69 -14.87 1.06
N CYS A 71 -1.22 -13.80 0.42
CA CYS A 71 -1.52 -13.47 -0.97
C CYS A 71 -0.25 -13.35 -1.84
N PRO A 72 0.59 -14.41 -1.95
CA PRO A 72 1.82 -14.35 -2.75
C PRO A 72 1.56 -14.18 -4.26
N LEU A 73 0.34 -14.50 -4.72
CA LEU A 73 -0.09 -14.37 -6.12
C LEU A 73 -0.76 -13.04 -6.45
N ILE A 74 -0.76 -12.08 -5.51
CA ILE A 74 -1.38 -10.76 -5.70
C ILE A 74 -0.81 -10.06 -6.95
N GLU A 75 -1.70 -9.48 -7.75
CA GLU A 75 -1.37 -8.73 -8.97
C GLU A 75 -1.56 -7.23 -8.75
N ASN A 76 -2.62 -6.82 -8.06
CA ASN A 76 -2.96 -5.42 -7.83
C ASN A 76 -3.14 -5.17 -6.34
N LEU A 77 -2.39 -4.23 -5.79
CA LEU A 77 -2.36 -3.99 -4.35
C LEU A 77 -2.36 -2.49 -4.03
N SER A 78 -3.29 -2.08 -3.17
CA SER A 78 -3.22 -0.82 -2.43
C SER A 78 -2.70 -1.06 -1.03
N LEU A 79 -1.71 -0.27 -0.60
CA LEU A 79 -1.19 -0.25 0.76
C LEU A 79 -1.31 1.15 1.34
N VAL A 80 -1.63 1.22 2.63
CA VAL A 80 -1.67 2.47 3.37
C VAL A 80 -0.64 2.42 4.49
N PHE A 81 0.16 3.47 4.60
CA PHE A 81 1.15 3.66 5.66
C PHE A 81 0.64 4.70 6.65
N ILE A 82 0.29 4.24 7.85
CA ILE A 82 -0.14 5.13 8.94
C ILE A 82 1.05 5.35 9.85
N GLN A 83 1.45 6.61 10.03
CA GLN A 83 2.67 6.98 10.77
C GLN A 83 3.89 6.19 10.25
N PRO A 84 4.32 6.46 9.00
CA PRO A 84 5.35 5.69 8.31
C PRO A 84 6.65 5.58 9.11
N SER A 85 7.32 4.42 9.01
CA SER A 85 8.56 4.13 9.75
C SER A 85 9.44 3.16 8.98
N ASP A 86 10.69 2.97 9.41
CA ASP A 86 11.60 2.01 8.77
C ASP A 86 11.08 0.57 8.86
N LYS A 87 10.24 0.23 9.86
CA LYS A 87 9.60 -1.09 9.92
C LYS A 87 8.65 -1.34 8.75
N HIS A 88 7.91 -0.31 8.33
CA HIS A 88 7.05 -0.40 7.15
C HIS A 88 7.86 -0.68 5.89
N LEU A 89 9.00 -0.02 5.72
CA LEU A 89 9.90 -0.25 4.58
C LEU A 89 10.49 -1.66 4.58
N ILE A 90 10.86 -2.20 5.74
CA ILE A 90 11.37 -3.56 5.87
C ILE A 90 10.29 -4.59 5.46
N GLU A 91 9.05 -4.41 5.92
CA GLU A 91 7.96 -5.32 5.54
C GLU A 91 7.56 -5.15 4.07
N LEU A 92 7.59 -3.93 3.54
CA LEU A 92 7.35 -3.66 2.11
C LEU A 92 8.41 -4.35 1.25
N GLU A 93 9.69 -4.23 1.59
CA GLU A 93 10.77 -4.92 0.85
C GLU A 93 10.56 -6.44 0.82
N LYS A 94 10.17 -7.03 1.95
CA LYS A 94 9.84 -8.46 2.00
C LYS A 94 8.63 -8.78 1.13
N LEU A 95 7.58 -7.96 1.17
CA LEU A 95 6.39 -8.14 0.33
C LEU A 95 6.76 -8.11 -1.15
N LEU A 96 7.51 -7.10 -1.60
CA LEU A 96 7.92 -6.95 -3.01
C LEU A 96 8.75 -8.14 -3.50
N ARG A 97 9.58 -8.73 -2.62
CA ARG A 97 10.36 -9.94 -2.94
C ARG A 97 9.50 -11.21 -2.97
N THR A 98 8.43 -11.29 -2.19
CA THR A 98 7.53 -12.46 -2.17
C THR A 98 6.49 -12.41 -3.29
N CYS A 99 5.85 -11.27 -3.52
CA CYS A 99 4.72 -11.10 -4.43
C CYS A 99 5.19 -10.81 -5.88
N GLN A 100 5.78 -11.80 -6.55
CA GLN A 100 6.37 -11.63 -7.89
C GLN A 100 5.35 -11.43 -9.03
N ASN A 101 4.06 -11.65 -8.76
CA ASN A 101 2.99 -11.40 -9.73
C ASN A 101 2.48 -9.95 -9.71
N LEU A 102 2.99 -9.12 -8.78
CA LEU A 102 2.53 -7.75 -8.61
C LEU A 102 2.80 -6.92 -9.86
N LYS A 103 1.73 -6.34 -10.42
CA LYS A 103 1.70 -5.48 -11.61
C LYS A 103 1.41 -4.03 -11.27
N VAL A 104 0.50 -3.82 -10.30
CA VAL A 104 0.09 -2.50 -9.85
C VAL A 104 0.26 -2.40 -8.34
N LEU A 105 0.98 -1.36 -7.90
CA LEU A 105 1.13 -1.02 -6.50
C LEU A 105 0.69 0.43 -6.26
N ILE A 106 -0.32 0.62 -5.43
CA ILE A 106 -0.80 1.93 -5.01
C ILE A 106 -0.38 2.13 -3.56
N LEU A 107 0.28 3.25 -3.30
CA LEU A 107 0.82 3.60 -1.99
C LEU A 107 0.12 4.87 -1.50
N GLU A 108 -0.47 4.78 -0.32
CA GLU A 108 -1.09 5.89 0.38
C GLU A 108 -0.34 6.18 1.68
N MET A 109 -0.06 7.46 1.92
CA MET A 109 0.51 7.92 3.18
C MET A 109 -0.55 8.68 3.97
N ASP A 110 -0.67 8.32 5.24
CA ASP A 110 -1.32 9.14 6.25
C ASP A 110 -0.35 9.32 7.43
N ASP A 111 0.20 10.53 7.53
CA ASP A 111 1.07 10.90 8.65
C ASP A 111 0.33 11.86 9.58
N ASN A 112 -0.67 11.34 10.30
CA ASN A 112 -1.33 12.04 11.41
C ASN A 112 -0.43 12.19 12.66
N SER A 113 0.89 12.26 12.52
CA SER A 113 1.76 12.53 13.67
C SER A 113 1.45 13.92 14.24
N ASN A 114 1.24 13.98 15.55
CA ASN A 114 1.03 15.24 16.28
C ASN A 114 2.34 16.06 16.42
N ASP A 115 3.26 15.93 15.46
CA ASP A 115 4.54 16.62 15.54
C ASP A 115 4.31 18.11 15.31
N LYS A 116 4.55 18.90 16.36
CA LYS A 116 4.25 20.33 16.37
C LYS A 116 5.33 21.14 15.64
N ASP A 117 6.46 20.52 15.32
CA ASP A 117 7.52 21.13 14.54
C ASP A 117 7.40 20.76 13.06
N GLN A 118 6.90 21.71 12.29
CA GLN A 118 6.71 21.58 10.84
C GLN A 118 8.02 21.32 10.10
N GLY A 119 9.16 21.83 10.57
CA GLY A 119 10.46 21.60 9.94
C GLY A 119 10.88 20.14 10.05
N THR A 120 10.82 19.60 11.26
CA THR A 120 11.11 18.18 11.54
C THR A 120 10.13 17.23 10.82
N TYR A 121 8.86 17.63 10.67
CA TYR A 121 7.85 16.85 9.94
C TYR A 121 8.21 16.67 8.45
N GLU A 122 8.48 17.77 7.77
CA GLU A 122 8.79 17.78 6.34
C GLU A 122 10.09 17.05 6.01
N GLU A 123 11.10 17.15 6.88
CA GLU A 123 12.37 16.45 6.76
C GLU A 123 12.21 14.93 6.90
N ARG A 124 11.39 14.47 7.87
CA ARG A 124 11.12 13.03 8.05
C ARG A 124 10.39 12.44 6.85
N LYS A 125 9.39 13.15 6.32
CA LYS A 125 8.68 12.73 5.10
C LYS A 125 9.59 12.60 3.91
N LEU A 126 10.46 13.60 3.71
CA LEU A 126 11.46 13.57 2.65
C LEU A 126 12.40 12.37 2.83
N ALA A 127 12.98 12.20 4.02
CA ALA A 127 13.91 11.10 4.30
C ALA A 127 13.25 9.72 4.12
N TRP A 128 11.99 9.57 4.55
CA TRP A 128 11.26 8.31 4.39
C TRP A 128 10.88 8.06 2.93
N GLY A 129 10.46 9.09 2.20
CA GLY A 129 10.18 9.02 0.77
C GLY A 129 11.41 8.61 -0.05
N GLU A 130 12.58 9.15 0.26
CA GLU A 130 13.84 8.76 -0.40
C GLU A 130 14.19 7.28 -0.14
N LYS A 131 14.03 6.81 1.11
CA LYS A 131 14.22 5.39 1.43
C LYS A 131 13.20 4.50 0.71
N LEU A 132 11.95 4.93 0.57
CA LEU A 132 10.92 4.21 -0.16
C LEU A 132 11.31 4.01 -1.63
N LEU A 133 11.72 5.07 -2.32
CA LEU A 133 12.14 4.97 -3.73
C LEU A 133 13.31 3.98 -3.87
N ASN A 134 14.28 4.03 -2.96
CA ASN A 134 15.40 3.07 -2.95
C ASN A 134 14.94 1.62 -2.74
N VAL A 135 13.96 1.37 -1.86
CA VAL A 135 13.38 0.03 -1.66
C VAL A 135 12.70 -0.45 -2.94
N LEU A 136 11.93 0.42 -3.61
CA LEU A 136 11.25 0.10 -4.87
C LEU A 136 12.26 -0.28 -5.96
N VAL A 137 13.31 0.53 -6.20
CA VAL A 137 14.37 0.20 -7.18
C VAL A 137 14.97 -1.17 -6.92
N ARG A 138 15.36 -1.43 -5.66
CA ARG A 138 16.08 -2.65 -5.29
C ARG A 138 15.23 -3.91 -5.32
N SER A 139 13.94 -3.80 -5.00
CA SER A 139 13.14 -4.95 -4.55
C SER A 139 11.88 -5.20 -5.35
N ALA A 140 11.42 -4.23 -6.14
CA ALA A 140 10.19 -4.39 -6.89
C ALA A 140 10.29 -5.52 -7.94
N PRO A 141 9.27 -6.39 -8.03
CA PRO A 141 9.28 -7.51 -8.98
C PRO A 141 9.27 -6.99 -10.41
N SER A 142 9.84 -7.74 -11.35
CA SER A 142 9.98 -7.30 -12.76
C SER A 142 8.64 -6.99 -13.44
N ASN A 143 7.56 -7.60 -12.96
CA ASN A 143 6.21 -7.42 -13.47
C ASN A 143 5.54 -6.13 -12.98
N LEU A 144 6.09 -5.46 -11.96
CA LEU A 144 5.53 -4.22 -11.45
C LEU A 144 5.73 -3.10 -12.48
N SER A 145 4.64 -2.72 -13.15
CA SER A 145 4.60 -1.75 -14.23
C SER A 145 3.99 -0.41 -13.80
N VAL A 146 3.09 -0.42 -12.81
CA VAL A 146 2.40 0.80 -12.35
C VAL A 146 2.64 1.02 -10.86
N ILE A 147 3.12 2.22 -10.54
CA ILE A 147 3.17 2.71 -9.16
C ILE A 147 2.28 3.94 -9.04
N GLY A 148 1.27 3.82 -8.17
CA GLY A 148 0.45 4.94 -7.72
C GLY A 148 0.98 5.51 -6.43
N ILE A 149 1.16 6.82 -6.37
CA ILE A 149 1.51 7.53 -5.13
C ILE A 149 0.36 8.49 -4.79
N LEU A 150 -0.22 8.30 -3.61
CA LEU A 150 -1.35 9.08 -3.08
C LEU A 150 -0.94 9.88 -1.86
N ASN A 151 -1.51 11.07 -1.68
CA ASN A 151 -1.33 11.93 -0.51
C ASN A 151 0.12 12.42 -0.30
N GLU A 152 0.52 12.62 0.95
CA GLU A 152 1.55 13.58 1.35
C GLU A 152 3.01 13.08 1.23
N PHE A 153 3.30 12.22 0.26
CA PHE A 153 4.68 11.80 -0.01
C PHE A 153 5.53 12.98 -0.47
N LYS A 154 6.80 12.97 -0.06
CA LYS A 154 7.79 13.98 -0.45
C LYS A 154 9.07 13.34 -0.91
N PHE A 155 9.63 13.87 -2.01
CA PHE A 155 10.87 13.40 -2.60
C PHE A 155 11.72 14.60 -3.01
N SER A 156 13.04 14.46 -2.94
CA SER A 156 13.92 15.40 -3.62
C SER A 156 13.87 15.13 -5.13
N ILE A 157 14.05 16.17 -5.93
CA ILE A 157 14.05 16.04 -7.39
C ILE A 157 15.18 15.12 -7.87
N ASN A 158 16.31 15.12 -7.16
CA ASN A 158 17.44 14.26 -7.47
C ASN A 158 17.10 12.79 -7.25
N THR A 159 16.55 12.42 -6.08
CA THR A 159 16.18 11.02 -5.81
C THR A 159 15.04 10.55 -6.71
N LEU A 160 14.07 11.41 -7.02
CA LEU A 160 13.02 11.08 -7.99
C LEU A 160 13.61 10.86 -9.39
N GLY A 161 14.58 11.69 -9.82
CA GLY A 161 15.28 11.53 -11.08
C GLY A 161 16.05 10.20 -11.16
N GLU A 162 16.84 9.89 -10.14
CA GLU A 162 17.55 8.60 -10.04
C GLU A 162 16.59 7.41 -10.06
N PHE A 163 15.48 7.51 -9.33
CA PHE A 163 14.44 6.50 -9.33
C PHE A 163 13.89 6.28 -10.76
N LEU A 164 13.50 7.35 -11.45
CA LEU A 164 12.96 7.29 -12.81
C LEU A 164 13.95 6.67 -13.80
N GLU A 165 15.24 7.02 -13.72
CA GLU A 165 16.27 6.43 -14.55
C GLU A 165 16.41 4.92 -14.31
N ASN A 166 16.39 4.48 -13.05
CA ASN A 166 16.42 3.06 -12.69
C ASN A 166 15.10 2.33 -13.03
N TRP A 167 14.01 3.07 -13.19
CA TRP A 167 12.70 2.51 -13.52
C TRP A 167 12.48 2.30 -15.02
N LYS A 168 13.35 2.88 -15.86
CA LYS A 168 13.30 2.69 -17.32
C LYS A 168 13.41 1.21 -17.70
N GLY A 169 12.66 0.81 -18.73
CA GLY A 169 12.72 -0.55 -19.29
C GLY A 169 11.85 -1.59 -18.58
N ARG A 170 11.08 -1.20 -17.55
CA ARG A 170 10.01 -2.04 -16.99
C ARG A 170 8.84 -2.17 -17.98
N PRO A 171 8.03 -3.25 -17.89
CA PRO A 171 6.85 -3.44 -18.73
C PRO A 171 5.95 -2.20 -18.74
N ASP A 172 5.31 -1.92 -19.89
CA ASP A 172 4.47 -0.73 -20.13
C ASP A 172 5.15 0.62 -19.87
N ASN A 173 6.48 0.70 -19.99
CA ASN A 173 7.28 1.90 -19.70
C ASN A 173 7.15 2.41 -18.27
N GLY A 174 6.92 1.53 -17.28
CA GLY A 174 7.06 1.86 -15.86
C GLY A 174 6.33 3.14 -15.47
N VAL A 175 4.99 3.16 -15.61
CA VAL A 175 4.21 4.38 -15.44
C VAL A 175 4.07 4.70 -13.95
N ILE A 176 4.76 5.75 -13.51
CA ILE A 176 4.50 6.38 -12.22
C ILE A 176 3.39 7.40 -12.41
N LYS A 177 2.36 7.29 -11.57
CA LYS A 177 1.26 8.23 -11.58
C LYS A 177 1.10 8.81 -10.19
N GLU A 178 1.24 10.13 -10.12
CA GLU A 178 0.74 10.89 -8.98
C GLU A 178 -0.78 10.96 -9.12
N PHE A 179 -1.50 10.52 -8.10
CA PHE A 179 -2.94 10.62 -8.11
C PHE A 179 -3.43 11.49 -6.96
N ARG A 180 -4.33 12.40 -7.31
CA ARG A 180 -5.17 13.09 -6.32
C ARG A 180 -6.35 12.19 -6.00
N HIS A 181 -6.79 12.23 -4.74
CA HIS A 181 -7.91 11.44 -4.21
C HIS A 181 -9.16 11.42 -5.11
N SER A 182 -9.45 12.55 -5.77
CA SER A 182 -10.60 12.72 -6.67
C SER A 182 -10.55 11.91 -7.96
N ASN A 183 -9.38 11.39 -8.36
CA ASN A 183 -9.18 10.80 -9.68
C ASN A 183 -9.12 9.28 -9.66
N VAL A 184 -9.03 8.68 -8.47
CA VAL A 184 -8.78 7.25 -8.26
C VAL A 184 -9.81 6.37 -8.99
N ASP A 185 -11.10 6.70 -8.94
CA ASP A 185 -12.18 5.92 -9.58
C ASP A 185 -12.03 5.86 -11.11
N SER A 186 -11.76 7.00 -11.74
CA SER A 186 -11.54 7.09 -13.20
C SER A 186 -10.33 6.28 -13.66
N ILE A 187 -9.38 6.00 -12.77
CA ILE A 187 -8.17 5.23 -13.09
C ILE A 187 -8.45 3.74 -12.97
N MET A 188 -9.23 3.31 -11.99
CA MET A 188 -9.65 1.91 -11.90
C MET A 188 -10.37 1.48 -13.18
N ASP A 189 -11.28 2.34 -13.66
CA ASP A 189 -11.99 2.14 -14.93
C ASP A 189 -11.04 2.04 -16.14
N ASN A 190 -9.96 2.84 -16.18
CA ASN A 190 -9.00 2.86 -17.28
C ASN A 190 -8.05 1.65 -17.31
N TYR A 191 -7.89 0.95 -16.19
CA TYR A 191 -7.01 -0.22 -16.07
C TYR A 191 -7.76 -1.54 -15.91
N GLY A 192 -9.10 -1.51 -15.98
CA GLY A 192 -9.92 -2.70 -15.76
C GLY A 192 -9.77 -3.27 -14.35
N LEU A 193 -9.56 -2.39 -13.36
CA LEU A 193 -9.47 -2.69 -11.94
C LEU A 193 -10.83 -2.56 -11.27
#